data_AF-A0A848RXP8-F1
#
_entry.id   AF-A0A848RXP8-F1
#
_cell.length_a   1.000
_cell.length_b   1.000
_cell.length_c   1.000
_cell.angle_alpha   90.00
_cell.angle_beta   90.00
_cell.angle_gamma   90.00
#
_symmetry.space_group_name_H-M   'P 1'
#
loop_
_entity.id
_entity.type
_entity.pdbx_description
1 polymer ?
#
loop_
_entity_poly.entity_id
_entity_poly.type
_entity_poly.pdbx_seq_one_letter_code
_entity_poly.pdbx_strand_id
1 'polypeptide(L)'
;MAGGASERSTGRDEQDPSSDGIPSRAIPAQTGPSRAAPTVRAGFAARMRLDWWWIVILALCGSFQIYRGAPVDGVFFLVAAVALLTDAAGWLARLDRYPLPRVSLAVQLVLGALAVTVIAFTPQWAILDVIVVAVVGATAVIMAWRDDDPFAAEATEPSAPPDALPDATDAVALRRPVRRAAVLWASVAVFLCLWELASFFLAMPSPQAEFDHPPLSDLIDPVVANPLGRAACAALWLLAGAAFLRRGRRS
;
A
#
# COMPACT_ATOMS: atom_id res chain seq x y z
N MET A 1 33.30 59.38 31.61
CA MET A 1 32.96 60.64 30.90
C MET A 1 31.67 60.37 30.14
N ALA A 2 30.52 60.71 30.75
CA ALA A 2 29.76 61.93 30.47
C ALA A 2 29.16 61.88 29.06
N GLY A 3 27.85 61.94 28.81
CA GLY A 3 26.67 62.18 29.63
C GLY A 3 25.47 62.28 28.67
N GLY A 4 24.28 62.60 29.18
CA GLY A 4 23.19 63.14 28.35
C GLY A 4 21.86 62.40 28.43
N ALA A 5 21.12 62.70 29.49
CA ALA A 5 19.67 62.54 29.57
C ALA A 5 18.96 63.47 28.58
N SER A 6 17.81 63.05 28.05
CA SER A 6 16.71 64.00 27.75
C SER A 6 15.38 63.28 27.78
N GLU A 7 14.69 63.47 28.89
CA GLU A 7 13.24 63.32 29.04
C GLU A 7 12.53 64.23 28.03
N ARG A 8 11.44 63.75 27.43
CA ARG A 8 10.36 64.62 27.01
C ARG A 8 9.01 63.93 27.18
N SER A 9 8.45 64.16 28.37
CA SER A 9 7.03 64.13 28.65
C SER A 9 6.32 65.22 27.87
N THR A 10 5.19 64.92 27.24
CA THR A 10 4.08 65.86 27.05
C THR A 10 2.84 65.05 26.72
N GLY A 11 1.91 65.04 27.66
CA GLY A 11 0.62 64.40 27.52
C GLY A 11 -0.23 65.08 26.45
N ARG A 12 -1.19 64.30 25.95
CA ARG A 12 -2.45 64.85 25.46
C ARG A 12 -3.55 63.85 25.80
N ASP A 13 -4.32 64.25 26.82
CA ASP A 13 -5.67 63.78 27.04
C ASP A 13 -6.50 64.10 25.80
N GLU A 14 -7.10 63.08 25.20
CA GLU A 14 -8.30 63.26 24.38
C GLU A 14 -9.22 62.07 24.65
N GLN A 15 -10.05 62.26 25.68
CA GLN A 15 -11.27 61.53 25.90
C GLN A 15 -12.21 61.79 24.73
N ASP A 16 -12.58 60.74 24.01
CA ASP A 16 -13.65 60.76 23.02
C ASP A 16 -14.90 60.08 23.64
N PRO A 17 -15.94 60.84 24.03
CA PRO A 17 -17.21 60.31 24.47
C PRO A 17 -18.21 60.32 23.31
N SER A 18 -18.13 59.31 22.45
CA SER A 18 -19.07 59.06 21.35
C SER A 18 -19.25 57.53 21.23
N SER A 19 -20.05 56.82 22.03
CA SER A 19 -21.50 56.94 22.20
C SER A 19 -22.25 57.02 20.86
N ASP A 20 -21.91 56.15 19.91
CA ASP A 20 -22.82 55.74 18.85
C ASP A 20 -23.16 54.25 19.00
N GLY A 21 -24.39 54.03 19.46
CA GLY A 21 -25.00 52.72 19.58
C GLY A 21 -25.15 52.06 18.21
N ILE A 22 -24.26 51.11 17.94
CA ILE A 22 -24.51 50.11 16.90
C ILE A 22 -25.59 49.17 17.45
N PRO A 23 -26.77 49.06 16.81
CA PRO A 23 -27.74 48.06 17.18
C PRO A 23 -27.08 46.70 17.02
N SER A 24 -26.92 46.01 18.16
CA SER A 24 -26.51 44.62 18.24
C SER A 24 -27.51 43.78 17.47
N ARG A 25 -27.28 43.63 16.15
CA ARG A 25 -27.97 42.65 15.32
C ARG A 25 -27.58 41.31 15.91
N ALA A 26 -28.53 40.70 16.61
CA ALA A 26 -28.51 39.31 16.96
C ALA A 26 -28.11 38.52 15.71
N ILE A 27 -26.86 38.05 15.69
CA ILE A 27 -26.41 37.09 14.69
C ILE A 27 -27.31 35.88 14.90
N PRO A 28 -28.18 35.52 13.95
CA PRO A 28 -28.97 34.30 14.08
C PRO A 28 -27.97 33.18 14.26
N ALA A 29 -28.09 32.45 15.37
CA ALA A 29 -27.32 31.26 15.64
C ALA A 29 -27.44 30.37 14.39
N GLN A 30 -26.39 30.35 13.58
CA GLN A 30 -26.26 29.42 12.49
C GLN A 30 -26.17 28.05 13.15
N THR A 31 -27.33 27.43 13.33
CA THR A 31 -27.49 26.00 13.50
C THR A 31 -27.16 25.39 12.14
N GLY A 32 -25.88 25.49 11.77
CA GLY A 32 -25.34 24.84 10.60
C GLY A 32 -25.71 23.35 10.69
N PRO A 33 -26.13 22.72 9.57
CA PRO A 33 -26.47 21.32 9.57
C PRO A 33 -25.30 20.57 10.19
N SER A 34 -25.57 19.92 11.32
CA SER A 34 -24.60 19.09 12.04
C SER A 34 -24.04 18.10 11.00
N ARG A 35 -22.83 18.37 10.51
CA ARG A 35 -22.13 17.50 9.54
C ARG A 35 -21.96 16.18 10.28
N ALA A 36 -22.88 15.26 10.03
CA ALA A 36 -22.87 13.93 10.62
C ALA A 36 -21.48 13.35 10.37
N ALA A 37 -20.73 13.12 11.46
CA ALA A 37 -19.40 12.54 11.37
C ALA A 37 -19.52 11.24 10.56
N PRO A 38 -18.73 11.05 9.49
CA PRO A 38 -18.82 9.86 8.67
C PRO A 38 -18.64 8.64 9.57
N THR A 39 -19.71 7.85 9.73
CA THR A 39 -19.69 6.68 10.60
C THR A 39 -18.67 5.68 10.07
N VAL A 40 -17.86 5.09 10.95
CA VAL A 40 -16.84 4.05 10.65
C VAL A 40 -17.36 2.95 9.70
N ARG A 41 -18.66 2.65 9.77
CA ARG A 41 -19.37 1.69 8.89
C ARG A 41 -19.38 2.06 7.40
N ALA A 42 -19.44 3.35 7.07
CA ALA A 42 -19.45 3.81 5.67
C ALA A 42 -18.08 3.63 5.01
N GLY A 43 -16.99 3.82 5.78
CA GLY A 43 -15.62 3.57 5.32
C GLY A 43 -15.35 2.07 5.08
N PHE A 44 -15.82 1.21 6.00
CA PHE A 44 -15.76 -0.24 5.86
C PHE A 44 -16.44 -0.74 4.58
N ALA A 45 -17.70 -0.34 4.36
CA ALA A 45 -18.46 -0.79 3.20
C ALA A 45 -17.84 -0.33 1.86
N ALA A 46 -17.25 0.86 1.82
CA ALA A 46 -16.58 1.38 0.62
C ALA A 46 -15.27 0.63 0.31
N ARG A 47 -14.45 0.35 1.33
CA ARG A 47 -13.20 -0.43 1.18
C ARG A 47 -13.49 -1.89 0.84
N MET A 48 -14.40 -2.52 1.57
CA MET A 48 -14.84 -3.89 1.31
C MET A 48 -15.39 -4.07 -0.11
N ARG A 49 -16.14 -3.10 -0.65
CA ARG A 49 -16.62 -3.14 -2.05
C ARG A 49 -15.50 -3.05 -3.10
N LEU A 50 -14.35 -2.47 -2.77
CA LEU A 50 -13.21 -2.40 -3.68
C LEU A 50 -12.38 -3.69 -3.62
N ASP A 51 -12.21 -4.25 -2.43
CA ASP A 51 -11.27 -5.35 -2.17
C ASP A 51 -11.90 -6.74 -2.20
N TRP A 52 -13.23 -6.87 -2.14
CA TRP A 52 -13.87 -8.19 -2.05
C TRP A 52 -13.53 -9.12 -3.21
N TRP A 53 -13.35 -8.59 -4.42
CA TRP A 53 -12.94 -9.39 -5.58
C TRP A 53 -11.56 -10.01 -5.36
N TRP A 54 -10.61 -9.25 -4.79
CA TRP A 54 -9.28 -9.76 -4.47
C TRP A 54 -9.32 -10.80 -3.35
N ILE A 55 -10.11 -10.56 -2.31
CA ILE A 55 -10.30 -11.52 -1.22
C ILE A 55 -10.84 -12.84 -1.77
N VAL A 56 -11.85 -12.79 -2.65
CA VAL A 56 -12.42 -13.99 -3.29
C VAL A 56 -11.40 -14.69 -4.18
N ILE A 57 -10.68 -13.97 -5.03
CA ILE A 57 -9.65 -14.55 -5.90
C ILE A 57 -8.56 -15.25 -5.06
N LEU A 58 -8.04 -14.58 -4.04
CA LEU A 58 -7.01 -15.15 -3.16
C LEU A 58 -7.53 -16.36 -2.37
N ALA A 59 -8.77 -16.30 -1.87
CA ALA A 59 -9.39 -17.43 -1.17
C ALA A 59 -9.57 -18.65 -2.08
N LEU A 60 -10.02 -18.44 -3.33
CA LEU A 60 -10.17 -19.49 -4.33
C LEU A 60 -8.80 -20.08 -4.72
N CYS A 61 -7.81 -19.23 -5.02
CA CYS A 61 -6.45 -19.67 -5.32
C CYS A 61 -5.87 -20.48 -4.15
N GLY A 62 -5.98 -19.98 -2.92
CA GLY A 62 -5.44 -20.64 -1.74
C GLY A 62 -6.08 -22.00 -1.46
N SER A 63 -7.42 -22.07 -1.55
CA SER A 63 -8.17 -23.31 -1.38
C SER A 63 -7.81 -24.33 -2.47
N PHE A 64 -7.66 -23.87 -3.71
CA PHE A 64 -7.27 -24.73 -4.83
C PHE A 64 -5.86 -25.30 -4.66
N GLN A 65 -4.89 -24.49 -4.24
CA GLN A 65 -3.51 -24.98 -4.02
C GLN A 65 -3.45 -26.04 -2.92
N ILE A 66 -4.25 -25.91 -1.86
CA ILE A 66 -4.38 -26.96 -0.84
C ILE A 66 -4.96 -28.23 -1.44
N TYR A 67 -6.04 -28.12 -2.22
CA TYR A 67 -6.67 -29.27 -2.88
C TYR A 67 -5.71 -30.01 -3.83
N ARG A 68 -4.86 -29.26 -4.55
CA ARG A 68 -3.84 -29.79 -5.46
C ARG A 68 -2.65 -30.45 -4.75
N GLY A 69 -2.51 -30.28 -3.44
CA GLY A 69 -1.37 -30.82 -2.68
C GLY A 69 -0.18 -29.88 -2.57
N ALA A 70 -0.36 -28.58 -2.83
CA ALA A 70 0.60 -27.51 -2.58
C ALA A 70 0.17 -26.64 -1.37
N PRO A 71 0.15 -27.20 -0.14
CA PRO A 71 -0.44 -26.52 1.01
C PRO A 71 0.30 -25.25 1.42
N VAL A 72 1.62 -25.19 1.22
CA VAL A 72 2.44 -24.02 1.58
C VAL A 72 1.99 -22.79 0.77
N ASP A 73 1.86 -22.95 -0.55
CA ASP A 73 1.38 -21.88 -1.43
C ASP A 73 -0.04 -21.47 -1.08
N GLY A 74 -0.90 -22.47 -0.79
CA GLY A 74 -2.27 -22.23 -0.36
C GLY A 74 -2.36 -21.37 0.89
N VAL A 75 -1.51 -21.63 1.89
CA VAL A 75 -1.44 -20.83 3.13
C VAL A 75 -1.04 -19.39 2.82
N PHE A 76 -0.08 -19.13 1.93
CA PHE A 76 0.32 -17.76 1.58
C PHE A 76 -0.86 -16.96 0.99
N PHE A 77 -1.62 -17.55 0.07
CA PHE A 77 -2.79 -16.89 -0.52
C PHE A 77 -3.90 -16.64 0.52
N LEU A 78 -4.16 -17.61 1.40
CA LEU A 78 -5.16 -17.45 2.46
C LEU A 78 -4.76 -16.40 3.50
N VAL A 79 -3.48 -16.36 3.89
CA VAL A 79 -2.95 -15.33 4.78
C VAL A 79 -3.10 -13.94 4.16
N ALA A 80 -2.81 -13.80 2.86
CA ALA A 80 -3.03 -12.55 2.14
C ALA A 80 -4.52 -12.15 2.09
N ALA A 81 -5.43 -13.12 1.86
CA ALA A 81 -6.87 -12.87 1.88
C ALA A 81 -7.35 -12.39 3.26
N VAL A 82 -6.86 -13.02 4.34
CA VAL A 82 -7.14 -12.61 5.73
C VAL A 82 -6.56 -11.23 6.04
N ALA A 83 -5.36 -10.92 5.56
CA ALA A 83 -4.75 -9.60 5.70
C ALA A 83 -5.62 -8.51 5.04
N LEU A 84 -6.10 -8.74 3.81
CA LEU A 84 -7.03 -7.79 3.15
C LEU A 84 -8.36 -7.68 3.88
N LEU A 85 -8.91 -8.78 4.40
CA LEU A 85 -10.16 -8.75 5.16
C LEU A 85 -10.02 -7.95 6.47
N THR A 86 -8.90 -8.13 7.18
CA THR A 86 -8.63 -7.40 8.43
C THR A 86 -8.32 -5.92 8.18
N ASP A 87 -7.74 -5.58 7.04
CA ASP A 87 -7.54 -4.18 6.64
C ASP A 87 -8.85 -3.52 6.23
N ALA A 88 -9.70 -4.21 5.47
CA ALA A 88 -11.04 -3.75 5.17
C ALA A 88 -11.83 -3.48 6.47
N ALA A 89 -11.62 -4.30 7.51
CA ALA A 89 -12.15 -4.10 8.87
C ALA A 89 -11.55 -2.91 9.65
N GLY A 90 -10.53 -2.24 9.12
CA GLY A 90 -9.86 -1.11 9.73
C GLY A 90 -8.93 -1.48 10.89
N TRP A 91 -8.64 -2.77 11.09
CA TRP A 91 -7.79 -3.23 12.20
C TRP A 91 -6.31 -2.88 11.99
N LEU A 92 -5.87 -2.82 10.72
CA LEU A 92 -4.49 -2.49 10.36
C LEU A 92 -4.16 -0.99 10.40
N ALA A 93 -5.16 -0.11 10.50
CA ALA A 93 -4.96 1.35 10.61
C ALA A 93 -4.13 1.77 11.85
N ARG A 94 -3.88 0.85 12.80
CA ARG A 94 -3.00 1.09 13.95
C ARG A 94 -1.51 1.01 13.60
N LEU A 95 -1.15 0.35 12.50
CA LEU A 95 0.23 0.10 12.10
C LEU A 95 0.92 1.34 11.51
N ASP A 96 0.16 2.34 11.06
CA ASP A 96 0.70 3.61 10.52
C ASP A 96 1.49 4.44 11.54
N ARG A 97 1.34 4.18 12.84
CA ARG A 97 1.81 5.10 13.90
C ARG A 97 3.33 5.08 14.15
N TYR A 98 4.08 4.12 13.61
CA TYR A 98 5.51 3.96 13.94
C TYR A 98 6.43 4.48 12.84
N PRO A 99 7.21 5.55 13.02
CA PRO A 99 8.10 6.03 11.96
C PRO A 99 9.16 4.98 11.62
N LEU A 100 9.29 4.64 10.34
CA LEU A 100 10.37 3.77 9.87
C LEU A 100 11.63 4.59 9.57
N PRO A 101 12.83 4.08 9.93
CA PRO A 101 14.07 4.75 9.59
C PRO A 101 14.25 4.81 8.07
N ARG A 102 14.63 5.98 7.57
CA ARG A 102 14.91 6.18 6.14
C ARG A 102 16.21 5.46 5.79
N VAL A 103 16.09 4.38 5.03
CA VAL A 103 17.23 3.62 4.52
C VAL A 103 17.71 4.26 3.22
N SER A 104 19.00 4.55 3.11
CA SER A 104 19.58 5.13 1.90
C SER A 104 19.46 4.19 0.69
N LEU A 105 19.42 4.74 -0.53
CA LEU A 105 19.38 3.96 -1.76
C LEU A 105 20.53 2.94 -1.83
N ALA A 106 21.73 3.34 -1.42
CA ALA A 106 22.90 2.47 -1.39
C ALA A 106 22.65 1.24 -0.50
N VAL A 107 22.10 1.43 0.70
CA VAL A 107 21.78 0.31 1.61
C VAL A 107 20.69 -0.59 1.00
N GLN A 108 19.67 -0.02 0.35
CA GLN A 108 18.65 -0.82 -0.35
C GLN A 108 19.26 -1.67 -1.48
N LEU A 109 20.18 -1.11 -2.27
CA LEU A 109 20.86 -1.84 -3.34
C LEU A 109 21.76 -2.95 -2.79
N VAL A 110 22.49 -2.68 -1.70
CA VAL A 110 23.33 -3.69 -1.03
C VAL A 110 22.48 -4.82 -0.46
N LEU A 111 21.40 -4.50 0.27
CA LEU A 111 20.49 -5.51 0.82
C LEU A 111 19.78 -6.31 -0.29
N GLY A 112 19.37 -5.64 -1.37
CA GLY A 112 18.78 -6.29 -2.53
C GLY A 112 19.76 -7.23 -3.22
N ALA A 113 21.00 -6.79 -3.47
CA ALA A 113 22.04 -7.62 -4.06
C ALA A 113 22.41 -8.82 -3.16
N LEU A 114 22.46 -8.61 -1.84
CA LEU A 114 22.66 -9.68 -0.87
C LEU A 114 21.51 -10.70 -0.93
N ALA A 115 20.26 -10.24 -0.94
CA ALA A 115 19.09 -11.12 -1.05
C ALA A 115 19.12 -11.94 -2.35
N VAL A 116 19.42 -11.32 -3.50
CA VAL A 116 19.58 -12.03 -4.79
C VAL A 116 20.69 -13.07 -4.71
N THR A 117 21.83 -12.71 -4.13
CA THR A 117 22.98 -13.63 -3.99
C THR A 117 22.61 -14.83 -3.13
N VAL A 118 21.99 -14.60 -1.97
CA VAL A 118 21.56 -15.68 -1.08
C VAL A 118 20.56 -16.59 -1.80
N ILE A 119 19.54 -16.03 -2.45
CA ILE A 119 18.53 -16.82 -3.17
C ILE A 119 19.17 -17.63 -4.31
N ALA A 120 20.10 -17.04 -5.07
CA ALA A 120 20.71 -17.68 -6.24
C ALA A 120 21.58 -18.90 -5.90
N PHE A 121 22.32 -18.84 -4.78
CA PHE A 121 23.32 -19.86 -4.43
C PHE A 121 22.88 -20.83 -3.34
N THR A 122 21.76 -20.57 -2.68
CA THR A 122 21.20 -21.49 -1.69
C THR A 122 20.55 -22.70 -2.40
N PRO A 123 20.59 -23.91 -1.82
CA PRO A 123 19.87 -25.05 -2.37
C PRO A 123 18.38 -24.75 -2.52
N GLN A 124 17.80 -25.13 -3.66
CA GLN A 124 16.36 -24.97 -3.91
C GLN A 124 15.59 -25.66 -2.78
N TRP A 125 14.60 -24.97 -2.21
CA TRP A 125 13.80 -25.42 -1.06
C TRP A 125 14.50 -25.38 0.31
N ALA A 126 15.70 -24.82 0.43
CA ALA A 126 16.28 -24.60 1.74
C ALA A 126 15.43 -23.62 2.55
N ILE A 127 15.34 -23.85 3.86
CA ILE A 127 14.63 -22.99 4.80
C ILE A 127 15.14 -21.54 4.73
N LEU A 128 16.43 -21.35 4.44
CA LEU A 128 17.03 -20.04 4.31
C LEU A 128 16.38 -19.20 3.19
N ASP A 129 16.08 -19.79 2.03
CA ASP A 129 15.42 -19.09 0.93
C ASP A 129 14.02 -18.62 1.35
N VAL A 130 13.28 -19.50 2.03
CA VAL A 130 11.95 -19.17 2.57
C VAL A 130 12.03 -18.00 3.54
N ILE A 131 13.01 -17.99 4.45
CA ILE A 131 13.20 -16.90 5.41
C ILE A 131 13.53 -15.59 4.69
N VAL A 132 14.46 -15.60 3.73
CA VAL A 132 14.86 -14.38 3.01
C VAL A 132 13.68 -13.81 2.22
N VAL A 133 12.97 -14.65 1.46
CA VAL A 133 11.79 -14.24 0.69
C VAL A 133 10.70 -13.72 1.62
N ALA A 134 10.43 -14.39 2.73
CA ALA A 134 9.43 -13.97 3.70
C ALA A 134 9.79 -12.62 4.35
N VAL A 135 11.04 -12.41 4.76
CA VAL A 135 11.50 -11.15 5.37
C VAL A 135 11.41 -10.00 4.36
N VAL A 136 11.89 -10.21 3.13
CA VAL A 136 11.82 -9.18 2.08
C VAL A 136 10.37 -8.88 1.70
N GLY A 137 9.55 -9.91 1.51
CA GLY A 137 8.12 -9.78 1.21
C GLY A 137 7.37 -9.06 2.31
N ALA A 138 7.55 -9.46 3.58
CA ALA A 138 6.94 -8.80 4.73
C ALA A 138 7.38 -7.33 4.83
N THR A 139 8.66 -7.04 4.60
CA THR A 139 9.18 -5.66 4.58
C THR A 139 8.50 -4.84 3.47
N ALA A 140 8.37 -5.40 2.26
CA ALA A 140 7.70 -4.74 1.15
C ALA A 140 6.21 -4.49 1.44
N VAL A 141 5.51 -5.46 2.01
CA VAL A 141 4.10 -5.34 2.43
C VAL A 141 3.95 -4.25 3.48
N ILE A 142 4.77 -4.25 4.54
CA ILE A 142 4.75 -3.21 5.58
C ILE A 142 5.01 -1.83 4.98
N MET A 143 5.95 -1.71 4.03
CA MET A 143 6.25 -0.45 3.36
C MET A 143 5.15 0.00 2.39
N ALA A 144 4.43 -0.95 1.78
CA ALA A 144 3.31 -0.67 0.89
C ALA A 144 2.03 -0.29 1.64
N TRP A 145 1.85 -0.82 2.86
CA TRP A 145 0.64 -0.60 3.66
C TRP A 145 0.58 0.79 4.31
N ARG A 146 1.68 1.55 4.27
CA ARG A 146 1.79 2.83 4.98
C ARG A 146 1.58 4.01 4.05
N ASP A 147 0.67 4.90 4.44
CA ASP A 147 0.43 6.19 3.79
C ASP A 147 1.45 7.25 4.28
N ASP A 148 2.75 6.93 4.25
CA ASP A 148 3.80 7.90 4.54
C ASP A 148 4.07 8.73 3.26
N ASP A 149 3.19 9.68 2.95
CA ASP A 149 3.43 10.70 1.91
C ASP A 149 4.24 11.88 2.51
N PRO A 150 5.57 11.96 2.26
CA PRO A 150 6.41 13.01 2.83
C PRO A 150 6.08 14.40 2.28
N PHE A 151 5.44 14.50 1.11
CA PHE A 151 5.05 15.79 0.53
C PHE A 151 3.77 16.36 1.16
N ALA A 152 2.90 15.52 1.72
CA ALA A 152 1.72 15.99 2.46
C ALA A 152 2.10 16.61 3.82
N ALA A 153 3.12 16.07 4.49
CA ALA A 153 3.60 16.60 5.77
C ALA A 153 4.36 17.93 5.61
N GLU A 154 5.10 18.11 4.51
CA GLU A 154 5.83 19.36 4.21
C GLU A 154 4.94 20.43 3.54
N ALA A 155 3.84 20.02 2.89
CA ALA A 155 2.77 20.92 2.43
C ALA A 155 1.86 21.44 3.55
N THR A 156 2.12 21.06 4.82
CA THR A 156 1.55 21.75 5.98
C THR A 156 2.32 23.04 6.26
N GLU A 157 2.57 23.85 5.22
CA GLU A 157 2.68 25.29 5.41
C GLU A 157 1.25 25.85 5.56
N PRO A 158 0.97 26.68 6.59
CA PRO A 158 -0.39 27.08 6.97
C PRO A 158 -1.03 28.16 6.06
N SER A 159 -0.94 28.00 4.74
CA SER A 159 -1.45 29.01 3.78
C SER A 159 -2.54 28.51 2.82
N ALA A 160 -2.90 27.22 2.85
CA ALA A 160 -4.04 26.72 2.07
C ALA A 160 -5.37 27.01 2.80
N PRO A 161 -6.37 27.64 2.14
CA PRO A 161 -7.69 27.84 2.74
C PRO A 161 -8.31 26.50 3.17
N PRO A 162 -8.95 26.41 4.36
CA PRO A 162 -9.51 25.17 4.91
C PRO A 162 -10.65 24.53 4.08
N ASP A 163 -11.01 25.12 2.94
CA ASP A 163 -12.10 24.68 2.07
C ASP A 163 -11.64 24.10 0.72
N ALA A 164 -10.34 23.98 0.46
CA ALA A 164 -9.83 23.28 -0.72
C ALA A 164 -9.91 21.76 -0.52
N LEU A 165 -11.14 21.23 -0.49
CA LEU A 165 -11.39 19.80 -0.65
C LEU A 165 -10.74 19.39 -1.98
N PRO A 166 -9.91 18.33 -2.04
CA PRO A 166 -9.38 17.85 -3.32
C PRO A 166 -10.56 17.65 -4.27
N ASP A 167 -10.48 18.28 -5.44
CA ASP A 167 -11.59 18.28 -6.38
C ASP A 167 -11.94 16.83 -6.69
N ALA A 168 -13.24 16.48 -6.63
CA ALA A 168 -13.69 15.10 -6.79
C ALA A 168 -13.19 14.50 -8.13
N THR A 169 -12.93 15.38 -9.09
CA THR A 169 -12.33 15.13 -10.40
C THR A 169 -10.93 14.51 -10.33
N ASP A 170 -10.05 14.99 -9.45
CA ASP A 170 -8.65 14.50 -9.30
C ASP A 170 -8.62 13.12 -8.64
N ALA A 171 -9.45 12.92 -7.61
CA ALA A 171 -9.63 11.61 -6.98
C ALA A 171 -10.20 10.57 -7.95
N VAL A 172 -11.07 10.98 -8.87
CA VAL A 172 -11.61 10.11 -9.93
C VAL A 172 -10.56 9.81 -11.00
N ALA A 173 -9.68 10.77 -11.33
CA ALA A 173 -8.61 10.59 -12.31
C ALA A 173 -7.57 9.56 -11.86
N LEU A 174 -7.09 9.63 -10.60
CA LEU A 174 -6.13 8.68 -10.02
C LEU A 174 -6.70 7.25 -9.90
N ARG A 175 -8.01 7.12 -9.68
CA ARG A 175 -8.68 5.81 -9.61
C ARG A 175 -8.67 5.04 -10.93
N ARG A 176 -8.61 5.72 -12.09
CA ARG A 176 -8.69 5.04 -13.39
C ARG A 176 -7.44 4.20 -13.71
N PRO A 177 -6.20 4.72 -13.65
CA PRO A 177 -5.00 3.91 -13.85
C PRO A 177 -4.87 2.75 -12.86
N VAL A 178 -5.15 3.00 -11.57
CA VAL A 178 -5.10 1.97 -10.52
C VAL A 178 -6.09 0.86 -10.81
N ARG A 179 -7.34 1.21 -11.15
CA ARG A 179 -8.37 0.22 -11.51
C ARG A 179 -7.98 -0.59 -12.75
N ARG A 180 -7.40 0.04 -13.79
CA ARG A 180 -6.93 -0.67 -14.99
C ARG A 180 -5.81 -1.65 -14.66
N ALA A 181 -4.84 -1.22 -13.87
CA ALA A 181 -3.76 -2.09 -13.41
C ALA A 181 -4.32 -3.26 -12.59
N ALA A 182 -5.23 -2.99 -11.64
CA ALA A 182 -5.87 -4.03 -10.84
C ALA A 182 -6.62 -5.05 -11.70
N VAL A 183 -7.41 -4.60 -12.69
CA VAL A 183 -8.12 -5.50 -13.62
C VAL A 183 -7.14 -6.32 -14.45
N LEU A 184 -6.07 -5.71 -14.96
CA LEU A 184 -5.04 -6.40 -15.74
C LEU A 184 -4.38 -7.50 -14.89
N TRP A 185 -3.93 -7.17 -13.68
CA TRP A 185 -3.28 -8.12 -12.78
C TRP A 185 -4.24 -9.22 -12.32
N ALA A 186 -5.50 -8.89 -12.01
CA ALA A 186 -6.51 -9.88 -11.68
C ALA A 186 -6.77 -10.83 -12.85
N SER A 187 -6.83 -10.31 -14.08
CA SER A 187 -7.03 -11.13 -15.28
C SER A 187 -5.86 -12.09 -15.51
N VAL A 188 -4.62 -11.61 -15.32
CA VAL A 188 -3.42 -12.46 -15.39
C VAL A 188 -3.45 -13.54 -14.31
N ALA A 189 -3.74 -13.18 -13.05
CA ALA A 189 -3.81 -14.13 -11.95
C ALA A 189 -4.88 -15.21 -12.17
N VAL A 190 -6.08 -14.81 -12.59
CA VAL A 190 -7.17 -15.75 -12.93
C VAL A 190 -6.78 -16.64 -14.10
N PHE A 191 -6.18 -16.08 -15.16
CA PHE A 191 -5.70 -16.87 -16.30
C PHE A 191 -4.67 -17.92 -15.89
N LEU A 192 -3.66 -17.54 -15.10
CA LEU A 192 -2.63 -18.47 -14.61
C LEU A 192 -3.23 -19.55 -13.69
N CYS A 193 -4.21 -19.18 -12.85
CA CYS A 193 -4.93 -20.13 -12.02
C CYS A 193 -5.75 -21.13 -12.85
N LEU A 194 -6.48 -20.65 -13.87
CA LEU A 194 -7.23 -21.51 -14.79
C LEU A 194 -6.32 -22.40 -15.62
N TRP A 195 -5.15 -21.90 -16.03
CA TRP A 195 -4.13 -22.69 -16.71
C TRP A 195 -3.67 -23.84 -15.83
N GLU A 196 -3.25 -23.55 -14.60
CA GLU A 196 -2.80 -24.55 -13.63
C GLU A 196 -3.89 -25.59 -13.30
N LEU A 197 -5.15 -25.14 -13.22
CA LEU A 197 -6.31 -26.02 -13.03
C LEU A 197 -6.54 -26.94 -14.24
N ALA A 198 -6.45 -26.38 -15.46
CA ALA A 198 -6.62 -27.14 -16.69
C ALA A 198 -5.52 -28.20 -16.84
N SER A 199 -4.24 -27.82 -16.66
CA SER A 199 -3.11 -28.76 -16.69
C SER A 199 -3.30 -29.90 -15.69
N PHE A 200 -3.71 -29.58 -14.45
CA PHE A 200 -3.96 -30.60 -13.43
C PHE A 200 -5.04 -31.62 -13.84
N PHE A 201 -6.19 -31.17 -14.33
CA PHE A 201 -7.25 -32.10 -14.76
C PHE A 201 -6.86 -32.90 -15.99
N LEU A 202 -6.11 -32.31 -16.93
CA LEU A 202 -5.63 -32.99 -18.12
C LEU A 202 -4.53 -34.00 -17.83
N ALA A 203 -3.70 -33.77 -16.80
CA ALA A 203 -2.66 -34.69 -16.35
C ALA A 203 -3.19 -35.88 -15.54
N MET A 204 -4.35 -35.76 -14.90
CA MET A 204 -4.94 -36.78 -14.01
C MET A 204 -5.13 -38.19 -14.62
N PRO A 205 -5.50 -38.38 -15.90
CA PRO A 205 -5.83 -39.71 -16.43
C PRO A 205 -4.66 -40.69 -16.50
N SER A 206 -3.42 -40.22 -16.65
CA SER A 206 -2.26 -41.10 -16.75
C SER A 206 -0.94 -40.34 -16.51
N PRO A 207 0.14 -41.03 -16.06
CA PRO A 207 1.47 -40.41 -15.94
C PRO A 207 2.00 -39.85 -17.26
N GLN A 208 1.56 -40.38 -18.40
CA GLN A 208 1.97 -39.86 -19.70
C GLN A 208 1.31 -38.52 -20.03
N ALA A 209 0.05 -38.34 -19.60
CA ALA A 209 -0.68 -37.09 -19.78
C ALA A 209 -0.07 -35.92 -18.96
N GLU A 210 0.67 -36.21 -17.89
CA GLU A 210 1.44 -35.21 -17.14
C GLU A 210 2.53 -34.56 -17.99
N PHE A 211 3.20 -35.33 -18.86
CA PHE A 211 4.20 -34.80 -19.79
C PHE A 211 3.58 -34.02 -20.96
N ASP A 212 2.37 -34.38 -21.38
CA ASP A 212 1.66 -33.72 -22.47
C ASP A 212 1.02 -32.39 -22.02
N HIS A 213 0.68 -32.28 -20.73
CA HIS A 213 0.02 -31.14 -20.14
C HIS A 213 0.72 -30.63 -18.86
N PRO A 214 2.01 -30.24 -18.95
CA PRO A 214 2.77 -29.87 -17.78
C PRO A 214 2.18 -28.62 -17.12
N PRO A 215 2.15 -28.55 -15.79
CA PRO A 215 1.82 -27.32 -15.08
C PRO A 215 2.87 -26.23 -15.33
N LEU A 216 2.50 -24.98 -15.07
CA LEU A 216 3.40 -23.85 -15.32
C LEU A 216 4.59 -23.86 -14.35
N SER A 217 4.41 -24.42 -13.14
CA SER A 217 5.52 -24.73 -12.22
C SER A 217 6.64 -25.52 -12.88
N ASP A 218 6.29 -26.57 -13.64
CA ASP A 218 7.27 -27.50 -14.21
C ASP A 218 7.99 -26.88 -15.41
N LEU A 219 7.32 -25.98 -16.11
CA LEU A 219 7.94 -25.18 -17.18
C LEU A 219 8.96 -24.17 -16.64
N ILE A 220 8.71 -23.65 -15.43
CA ILE A 220 9.58 -22.65 -14.79
C ILE A 220 10.72 -23.32 -13.99
N ASP A 221 10.52 -24.55 -13.52
CA ASP A 221 11.48 -25.25 -12.67
C ASP A 221 12.90 -25.29 -13.26
N PRO A 222 13.15 -25.59 -14.56
CA PRO A 222 14.49 -25.56 -15.13
C PRO A 222 15.16 -24.18 -15.05
N VAL A 223 14.38 -23.11 -15.15
CA VAL A 223 14.88 -21.72 -15.04
C VAL A 223 15.26 -21.42 -13.60
N VAL A 224 14.46 -21.86 -12.63
CA VAL A 224 14.69 -21.64 -11.19
C VAL A 224 15.75 -22.59 -10.63
N ALA A 225 15.88 -23.80 -11.16
CA ALA A 225 16.92 -24.76 -10.80
C ALA A 225 18.32 -24.24 -11.16
N ASN A 226 18.44 -23.43 -12.22
CA ASN A 226 19.68 -22.75 -12.59
C ASN A 226 19.95 -21.53 -11.68
N PRO A 227 21.12 -21.45 -10.99
CA PRO A 227 21.48 -20.30 -10.17
C PRO A 227 21.37 -18.95 -10.88
N LEU A 228 21.73 -18.87 -12.16
CA LEU A 228 21.64 -17.64 -12.95
C LEU A 228 20.20 -17.26 -13.27
N GLY A 229 19.37 -18.25 -13.64
CA GLY A 229 17.95 -18.03 -13.91
C GLY A 229 17.22 -17.60 -12.64
N ARG A 230 17.55 -18.20 -11.50
CA ARG A 230 17.04 -17.81 -10.19
C ARG A 230 17.48 -16.40 -9.78
N ALA A 231 18.75 -16.06 -9.98
CA ALA A 231 19.27 -14.71 -9.73
C ALA A 231 18.51 -13.67 -10.57
N ALA A 232 18.28 -13.96 -11.85
CA ALA A 232 17.53 -13.08 -12.75
C ALA A 232 16.07 -12.93 -12.30
N CYS A 233 15.40 -14.02 -11.90
CA CYS A 233 14.04 -13.98 -11.39
C CYS A 233 13.95 -13.17 -10.08
N ALA A 234 14.86 -13.41 -9.14
CA ALA A 234 14.91 -12.68 -7.87
C ALA A 234 15.19 -11.18 -8.09
N ALA A 235 16.14 -10.84 -8.96
CA ALA A 235 16.44 -9.45 -9.30
C ALA A 235 15.23 -8.76 -9.95
N LEU A 236 14.56 -9.41 -10.90
CA LEU A 236 13.37 -8.88 -11.55
C LEU A 236 12.24 -8.66 -10.53
N TRP A 237 12.02 -9.62 -9.62
CA TRP A 237 11.03 -9.52 -8.55
C TRP A 237 11.29 -8.32 -7.63
N LEU A 238 12.53 -8.15 -7.16
CA LEU A 238 12.92 -7.02 -6.31
C LEU A 238 12.79 -5.68 -7.03
N LEU A 239 13.24 -5.61 -8.28
CA LEU A 239 13.17 -4.38 -9.08
C LEU A 239 11.71 -4.00 -9.36
N ALA A 240 10.85 -4.96 -9.69
CA ALA A 240 9.42 -4.73 -9.88
C ALA A 240 8.76 -4.25 -8.59
N GLY A 241 9.03 -4.90 -7.46
CA GLY A 241 8.52 -4.48 -6.14
C GLY A 241 8.98 -3.07 -5.75
N ALA A 242 10.27 -2.77 -5.93
CA ALA A 242 10.82 -1.44 -5.69
C ALA A 242 10.20 -0.37 -6.61
N ALA A 243 9.97 -0.69 -7.89
CA ALA A 243 9.32 0.20 -8.83
C ALA A 243 7.86 0.49 -8.44
N PHE A 244 7.11 -0.54 -8.00
CA PHE A 244 5.74 -0.36 -7.51
C PHE A 244 5.68 0.48 -6.24
N LEU A 245 6.55 0.21 -5.26
CA LEU A 245 6.65 1.02 -4.04
C LEU A 245 6.98 2.48 -4.35
N ARG A 246 7.95 2.72 -5.24
CA ARG A 246 8.32 4.09 -5.64
C ARG A 246 7.21 4.81 -6.37
N ARG A 247 6.45 4.11 -7.22
CA ARG A 247 5.33 4.69 -7.95
C ARG A 247 4.15 4.99 -7.01
N GLY A 248 3.83 4.06 -6.10
CA GLY A 248 2.78 4.23 -5.11
C GLY A 248 3.00 5.46 -4.23
N ARG A 249 4.24 5.72 -3.80
CA ARG A 249 4.59 6.88 -2.95
C ARG A 249 4.71 8.22 -3.68
N ARG A 250 4.56 8.24 -5.01
CA ARG A 250 4.57 9.47 -5.83
C ARG A 250 3.16 9.84 -6.32
N SER A 251 2.16 9.03 -6.01
CA SER A 251 0.79 9.14 -6.50
C SER A 251 -0.13 9.61 -5.39
#